data_AF-A0A9D5UNY3-F1
#
_entry.id   AF-A0A9D5UNY3-F1
#
_cell.length_a   1.000
_cell.length_b   1.000
_cell.length_c   1.000
_cell.angle_alpha   90.00
_cell.angle_beta   90.00
_cell.angle_gamma   90.00
#
_symmetry.space_group_name_H-M   'P 1'
#
loop_
_entity.id
_entity.type
_entity.pdbx_description
1 polymer ?
#
loop_
_entity_poly.entity_id
_entity_poly.type
_entity_poly.pdbx_seq_one_letter_code
_entity_poly.pdbx_strand_id
1 'polypeptide(L)'
;MTKNQVWYGELRSARGNTIVIYDQDLPDASSGRIYLYNTNRQAIIEYVKEIVENNLHDLDTHSLKKAQDNYTEAWKGAKNEFLDQHKQHADLEDDVPNTIVTSKDEYDLETSDSEGAPELKVNSENDSWPDSFKDEDEDEDDD
;
A
#
# COMPACT_ATOMS: atom_id res chain seq x y z
N MET A 1 29.47 -5.61 10.46
CA MET A 1 28.33 -6.53 10.68
C MET A 1 27.17 -5.97 9.87
N THR A 2 27.03 -6.40 8.63
CA THR A 2 25.98 -5.98 7.69
C THR A 2 24.67 -6.62 8.14
N LYS A 3 23.94 -5.94 9.03
CA LYS A 3 22.61 -6.36 9.43
C LYS A 3 21.64 -5.71 8.45
N ASN A 4 21.07 -6.50 7.55
CA ASN A 4 19.86 -6.13 6.80
C ASN A 4 18.71 -6.01 7.81
N GLN A 5 18.72 -4.95 8.62
CA GLN A 5 17.82 -4.78 9.74
C GLN A 5 16.50 -4.24 9.21
N VAL A 6 15.63 -5.15 8.79
CA VAL A 6 14.23 -4.85 8.51
C VAL A 6 13.52 -4.62 9.84
N TRP A 7 12.94 -3.44 10.01
CA TRP A 7 12.18 -3.08 11.20
C TRP A 7 10.68 -3.02 10.85
N TYR A 8 9.86 -3.61 11.72
CA TYR A 8 8.41 -3.62 11.59
C TYR A 8 7.82 -2.78 12.72
N GLY A 9 7.06 -1.77 12.35
CA GLY A 9 6.47 -0.81 13.27
C GLY A 9 5.03 -0.49 12.96
N GLU A 10 4.45 0.35 13.80
CA GLU A 10 3.23 1.08 13.48
C GLU A 10 3.51 2.58 13.39
N LEU A 11 2.97 3.20 12.35
CA LEU A 11 2.85 4.63 12.21
C LEU A 11 1.49 5.06 12.75
N ARG A 12 1.48 5.83 13.83
CA ARG A 12 0.26 6.39 14.42
C ARG A 12 0.01 7.78 13.88
N SER A 13 -1.07 7.96 13.13
CA SER A 13 -1.48 9.27 12.61
C SER A 13 -2.88 9.63 13.11
N ALA A 14 -3.26 10.91 12.99
CA ALA A 14 -4.62 11.36 13.28
C ALA A 14 -5.69 10.62 12.46
N ARG A 15 -5.30 10.07 11.30
CA ARG A 15 -6.16 9.29 10.40
C ARG A 15 -6.25 7.80 10.77
N GLY A 16 -5.43 7.33 11.72
CA GLY A 16 -5.39 5.95 12.18
C GLY A 16 -3.97 5.38 12.27
N ASN A 17 -3.89 4.15 12.75
CA ASN A 17 -2.64 3.41 12.90
C ASN A 17 -2.41 2.54 11.66
N THR A 18 -1.20 2.57 11.12
CA THR A 18 -0.83 1.79 9.93
C THR A 18 0.45 1.02 10.23
N ILE A 19 0.49 -0.26 9.86
CA ILE A 19 1.72 -1.04 9.95
C ILE A 19 2.69 -0.55 8.85
N VAL A 20 3.94 -0.34 9.24
CA VAL A 20 4.99 0.10 8.33
C VAL A 20 6.22 -0.77 8.47
N ILE A 21 6.94 -0.92 7.37
CA ILE A 21 8.19 -1.69 7.33
C ILE A 21 9.30 -0.76 6.85
N TYR A 22 10.32 -0.60 7.69
CA TYR A 22 11.55 0.10 7.36
C TYR A 22 12.61 -0.92 6.96
N ASP A 23 13.29 -0.65 5.85
CA ASP A 23 14.36 -1.50 5.34
C ASP A 23 15.60 -0.67 5.01
N GLN A 24 16.73 -1.06 5.59
CA GLN A 24 18.04 -0.42 5.36
C GLN A 24 18.66 -0.78 4.00
N ASP A 25 18.13 -1.76 3.29
CA ASP A 25 18.56 -2.08 1.92
C ASP A 25 17.96 -1.13 0.86
N LEU A 26 16.99 -0.30 1.24
CA LEU A 26 16.47 0.74 0.36
C LEU A 26 17.50 1.87 0.24
N PRO A 27 17.58 2.53 -0.93
CA PRO A 27 18.45 3.69 -1.09
C PRO A 27 18.08 4.77 -0.06
N ASP A 28 19.07 5.56 0.37
CA ASP A 28 18.79 6.74 1.20
C ASP A 28 17.88 7.69 0.41
N ALA A 29 16.77 8.08 1.03
CA ALA A 29 15.87 9.07 0.47
C ALA A 29 16.53 10.46 0.47
N SER A 30 15.85 11.44 -0.14
CA SER A 30 16.33 12.83 -0.12
C SER A 30 16.50 13.35 1.32
N SER A 31 17.31 14.40 1.48
CA SER A 31 17.72 14.90 2.81
C SER A 31 16.53 15.13 3.74
N GLY A 32 16.53 14.42 4.88
CA GLY A 32 15.46 14.50 5.89
C GLY A 32 14.25 13.61 5.63
N ARG A 33 14.33 12.67 4.69
CA ARG A 33 13.24 11.74 4.35
C ARG A 33 13.65 10.29 4.59
N ILE A 34 12.66 9.41 4.69
CA ILE A 34 12.84 7.97 4.84
C ILE A 34 11.83 7.22 3.98
N TYR A 35 12.24 6.07 3.44
CA TYR A 35 11.32 5.15 2.77
C TYR A 35 10.72 4.17 3.77
N LEU A 36 9.39 4.09 3.77
CA LEU A 36 8.64 3.12 4.56
C LEU A 36 7.65 2.41 3.66
N TYR A 37 7.61 1.08 3.72
CA TYR A 37 6.52 0.33 3.13
C TYR A 37 5.26 0.52 3.96
N ASN A 38 4.20 1.02 3.33
CA ASN A 38 2.92 1.26 3.97
C ASN A 38 1.95 0.13 3.64
N THR A 39 1.49 -0.62 4.64
CA THR A 39 0.62 -1.79 4.39
C THR A 39 -0.78 -1.42 3.88
N ASN A 40 -1.28 -0.21 4.17
CA ASN A 40 -2.57 0.26 3.66
C ASN A 40 -2.51 0.61 2.18
N ARG A 41 -1.38 1.14 1.71
CA ARG A 41 -1.16 1.48 0.29
C ARG A 41 -0.42 0.38 -0.48
N GLN A 42 0.05 -0.64 0.23
CA GLN A 42 0.82 -1.76 -0.29
C GLN A 42 2.03 -1.35 -1.13
N ALA A 43 2.64 -0.21 -0.81
CA ALA A 43 3.72 0.40 -1.58
C ALA A 43 4.77 1.05 -0.66
N ILE A 44 5.98 1.21 -1.19
CA ILE A 44 7.06 1.97 -0.54
C ILE A 44 6.81 3.45 -0.79
N ILE A 45 6.79 4.23 0.29
CA ILE A 45 6.44 5.65 0.25
C ILE A 45 7.51 6.44 0.98
N GLU A 46 7.83 7.60 0.43
CA GLU A 46 8.71 8.57 1.06
C GLU A 46 7.96 9.37 2.13
N TYR A 47 8.52 9.41 3.34
CA TYR A 47 8.02 10.20 4.46
C TYR A 47 9.06 11.19 4.93
N VAL A 48 8.59 12.32 5.48
CA VAL A 48 9.46 13.28 6.17
C VAL A 48 9.83 12.72 7.55
N LYS A 49 11.11 12.45 7.74
CA LYS A 49 11.67 11.80 8.93
C LYS A 49 11.27 12.51 10.23
N GLU A 50 11.41 13.83 10.27
CA GLU A 50 11.12 14.64 11.47
C GLU A 50 9.65 14.58 11.92
N ILE A 51 8.72 14.29 11.00
CA ILE A 51 7.29 14.17 11.32
C ILE A 51 6.97 12.75 11.78
N VAL A 52 7.51 11.74 11.08
CA VAL A 52 7.14 10.35 11.32
C VAL A 52 7.88 9.71 12.49
N GLU A 53 9.13 10.10 12.76
CA GLU A 53 9.93 9.47 13.85
C GLU A 53 9.24 9.55 15.21
N ASN A 54 8.59 10.67 15.53
CA ASN A 54 7.85 10.83 16.78
C ASN A 54 6.57 9.97 16.86
N ASN A 55 6.10 9.47 15.72
CA ASN A 55 4.86 8.72 15.56
C ASN A 55 5.09 7.25 15.17
N LEU A 56 6.36 6.85 15.06
CA LEU A 56 6.77 5.47 14.80
C LEU A 56 6.90 4.74 16.13
N HIS A 57 6.16 3.66 16.27
CA HIS A 57 6.18 2.82 17.46
C HIS A 57 6.51 1.38 17.08
N ASP A 58 7.25 0.71 17.97
CA ASP A 58 7.51 -0.71 17.84
C ASP A 58 6.22 -1.52 17.99
N LEU A 59 6.11 -2.59 17.22
CA LEU A 59 5.01 -3.54 17.36
C LEU A 59 5.25 -4.50 18.52
N ASP A 60 4.17 -4.86 19.23
CA ASP A 60 4.19 -5.98 20.16
C ASP A 60 4.58 -7.28 19.46
N THR A 61 5.20 -8.21 20.19
CA THR A 61 5.69 -9.50 19.65
C THR A 61 4.64 -10.28 18.85
N HIS A 62 3.38 -10.21 19.26
CA HIS A 62 2.28 -10.87 18.56
C HIS A 62 1.92 -10.17 17.24
N SER A 63 1.87 -8.84 17.25
CA SER A 63 1.61 -8.02 16.07
C SER A 63 2.76 -8.07 15.08
N LEU A 64 4.00 -8.14 15.56
CA LEU A 64 5.20 -8.30 14.74
C LEU A 64 5.19 -9.60 13.96
N LYS A 65 4.88 -10.74 14.59
CA LYS A 65 4.75 -12.02 13.89
C LYS A 65 3.69 -11.95 12.81
N LYS A 66 2.49 -11.45 13.15
CA LYS A 66 1.42 -11.25 12.16
C LYS A 66 1.86 -10.36 11.01
N ALA A 67 2.55 -9.26 11.29
CA ALA A 67 3.02 -8.35 10.25
C ALA A 67 4.03 -9.04 9.33
N GLN A 68 4.94 -9.84 9.89
CA GLN A 68 5.88 -10.63 9.10
C GLN A 68 5.17 -11.66 8.22
N ASP A 69 4.25 -12.45 8.78
CA ASP A 69 3.52 -13.46 8.01
C ASP A 69 2.63 -12.85 6.90
N ASN A 70 1.96 -11.72 7.16
CA ASN A 70 1.01 -11.14 6.21
C ASN A 70 1.64 -10.19 5.19
N TYR A 71 2.69 -9.46 5.56
CA TYR A 71 3.19 -8.34 4.74
C TYR A 71 4.60 -8.56 4.19
N THR A 72 5.34 -9.58 4.63
CA THR A 72 6.70 -9.81 4.09
C THR A 72 6.69 -10.07 2.58
N GLU A 73 5.73 -10.84 2.07
CA GLU A 73 5.65 -11.13 0.64
C GLU A 73 5.29 -9.89 -0.17
N ALA A 74 4.29 -9.14 0.27
CA ALA A 74 3.85 -7.90 -0.37
C ALA A 74 4.95 -6.82 -0.34
N TRP A 75 5.68 -6.70 0.77
CA TRP A 75 6.83 -5.82 0.90
C TRP A 75 7.97 -6.19 -0.05
N LYS A 76 8.30 -7.48 -0.19
CA LYS A 76 9.32 -7.93 -1.15
C LYS A 76 8.94 -7.59 -2.59
N GLY A 77 7.66 -7.78 -2.95
CA GLY A 77 7.12 -7.38 -4.24
C GLY A 77 7.29 -5.88 -4.49
N ALA A 78 6.81 -5.06 -3.56
CA ALA A 78 6.93 -3.60 -3.65
C ALA A 78 8.39 -3.12 -3.61
N LYS A 79 9.28 -3.79 -2.88
CA LYS A 79 10.72 -3.50 -2.88
C LYS A 79 11.34 -3.72 -4.26
N ASN A 80 11.02 -4.83 -4.92
CA ASN A 80 11.54 -5.10 -6.26
C ASN A 80 11.01 -4.08 -7.27
N GLU A 81 9.71 -3.76 -7.23
CA GLU A 81 9.11 -2.76 -8.10
C GLU A 81 9.71 -1.37 -7.87
N PHE A 82 9.87 -0.97 -6.60
CA PHE A 82 10.48 0.30 -6.23
C PHE A 82 11.94 0.40 -6.69
N LEU A 83 12.73 -0.66 -6.52
CA LEU A 83 14.12 -0.68 -6.97
C LEU A 83 14.24 -0.69 -8.50
N ASP A 84 13.31 -1.32 -9.22
CA ASP A 84 13.29 -1.30 -10.68
C ASP A 84 12.98 0.11 -11.20
N GLN A 85 11.92 0.75 -10.67
CA GLN A 85 11.56 2.12 -10.99
C GLN A 85 12.68 3.10 -10.60
N HIS A 86 13.27 2.97 -9.41
CA HIS A 86 14.31 3.87 -8.95
C HIS A 86 15.59 3.76 -9.80
N LYS A 87 15.90 2.60 -10.38
CA LYS A 87 16.99 2.47 -11.36
C LYS A 87 16.67 3.17 -12.67
N GLN A 88 15.42 3.07 -13.14
CA GLN A 88 14.96 3.76 -14.35
C GLN A 88 14.97 5.27 -14.17
N HIS A 89 14.56 5.78 -13.00
CA HIS A 89 14.60 7.20 -12.69
C HIS A 89 16.02 7.72 -12.46
N ALA A 90 16.89 6.97 -11.78
CA ALA A 90 18.29 7.37 -11.58
C ALA A 90 19.07 7.51 -12.91
N ASP A 91 18.71 6.74 -13.95
CA ASP A 91 19.30 6.89 -15.29
C ASP A 91 18.78 8.14 -16.04
N LEU A 92 17.65 8.69 -15.62
CA LEU A 92 16.99 9.87 -16.21
C LEU A 92 17.26 11.17 -15.44
N GLU A 93 17.71 11.10 -14.18
CA GLU A 93 17.87 12.25 -13.27
C GLU A 93 19.24 12.96 -13.35
N ASP A 94 20.14 12.56 -14.26
CA ASP A 94 21.36 13.34 -14.57
C ASP A 94 21.06 14.70 -15.22
N ASP A 95 19.80 15.03 -15.53
CA ASP A 95 19.40 16.31 -16.12
C ASP A 95 18.04 16.83 -15.61
N VAL A 96 17.85 17.12 -14.31
CA VAL A 96 16.86 18.15 -13.91
C VAL A 96 17.12 18.75 -12.52
N PRO A 97 17.23 20.09 -12.39
CA PRO A 97 17.33 20.76 -11.09
C PRO A 97 15.99 20.76 -10.33
N ASN A 98 16.05 20.24 -9.10
CA ASN A 98 15.11 20.33 -7.98
C ASN A 98 14.14 21.52 -8.02
N THR A 99 12.86 21.27 -8.30
CA THR A 99 11.78 22.25 -8.07
C THR A 99 10.96 21.83 -6.85
N ILE A 100 11.22 22.50 -5.73
CA ILE A 100 10.43 22.41 -4.50
C ILE A 100 9.07 23.05 -4.79
N VAL A 101 8.01 22.26 -4.93
CA VAL A 101 6.64 22.78 -4.92
C VAL A 101 6.05 22.55 -3.53
N THR A 102 6.21 23.54 -2.67
CA THR A 102 5.35 23.75 -1.50
C THR A 102 3.98 24.20 -2.00
N SER A 103 2.97 23.35 -1.90
CA SER A 103 1.56 23.78 -2.02
C SER A 103 0.83 23.43 -0.73
N LYS A 104 0.70 24.48 0.08
CA LYS A 104 -0.22 24.59 1.19
C LYS A 104 -1.43 25.33 0.63
N ASP A 105 -2.46 24.59 0.25
CA ASP A 105 -3.76 25.12 -0.15
C ASP A 105 -4.77 24.12 0.43
N GLU A 106 -5.26 24.35 1.65
CA GLU A 106 -6.46 25.13 1.94
C GLU A 106 -7.67 24.62 1.16
N TYR A 107 -8.55 23.95 1.90
CA TYR A 107 -9.77 23.32 1.46
C TYR A 107 -10.75 24.38 0.97
N ASP A 108 -11.22 24.25 -0.27
CA ASP A 108 -12.42 24.96 -0.74
C ASP A 108 -13.33 23.98 -1.47
N LEU A 109 -14.57 23.93 -0.98
CA LEU A 109 -15.58 22.93 -1.25
C LEU A 109 -16.70 23.64 -2.02
N GLU A 110 -16.51 23.85 -3.32
CA GLU A 110 -17.59 24.36 -4.16
C GLU A 110 -18.15 23.26 -5.07
N THR A 111 -19.38 22.91 -4.74
CA THR A 111 -20.36 22.25 -5.59
C THR A 111 -20.41 22.94 -6.96
N SER A 112 -20.18 22.18 -8.02
CA SER A 112 -20.59 22.54 -9.38
C SER A 112 -21.43 21.40 -9.92
N ASP A 113 -22.73 21.58 -9.74
CA ASP A 113 -23.78 21.05 -10.58
C ASP A 113 -23.41 21.33 -12.05
N SER A 114 -23.11 20.28 -12.79
CA SER A 114 -22.85 20.36 -14.23
C SER A 114 -23.53 19.16 -14.89
N GLU A 115 -24.71 19.44 -15.38
CA GLU A 115 -25.56 18.57 -16.17
C GLU A 115 -24.86 18.23 -17.48
N GLY A 116 -24.51 16.96 -17.66
CA GLY A 116 -23.78 16.51 -18.84
C GLY A 116 -23.68 14.99 -18.93
N ALA A 117 -24.76 14.36 -19.36
CA ALA A 117 -24.80 12.95 -19.70
C ALA A 117 -23.75 12.61 -20.79
N PRO A 118 -23.09 11.44 -20.68
CA PRO A 118 -23.09 10.56 -21.84
C PRO A 118 -23.72 9.19 -21.52
N GLU A 119 -24.68 8.82 -22.37
CA GLU A 119 -25.36 7.53 -22.43
C GLU A 119 -24.36 6.36 -22.51
N LEU A 120 -24.28 5.55 -21.47
CA LEU A 120 -23.64 4.23 -21.53
C LEU A 120 -24.69 3.20 -21.92
N LYS A 121 -24.58 2.72 -23.17
CA LYS A 121 -25.35 1.59 -23.70
C LYS A 121 -25.09 0.35 -22.85
N VAL A 122 -26.13 -0.07 -22.13
CA VAL A 122 -26.30 -1.44 -21.63
C VAL A 122 -26.36 -2.38 -22.84
N ASN A 123 -25.40 -3.29 -22.95
CA ASN A 123 -25.63 -4.57 -23.58
C ASN A 123 -25.85 -5.61 -22.47
N SER A 124 -27.13 -5.93 -22.28
CA SER A 124 -27.59 -7.09 -21.55
C SER A 124 -27.27 -8.36 -22.34
N GLU A 125 -27.42 -9.51 -21.67
CA GLU A 125 -27.48 -10.88 -22.21
C GLU A 125 -26.18 -11.71 -22.15
N ASN A 126 -26.01 -12.42 -21.02
CA ASN A 126 -26.07 -13.90 -20.91
C ASN A 126 -25.21 -14.34 -19.70
N ASP A 127 -25.74 -14.37 -18.48
CA ASP A 127 -26.51 -15.49 -17.89
C ASP A 127 -25.80 -16.85 -18.00
N SER A 128 -25.31 -17.35 -16.87
CA SER A 128 -25.35 -18.78 -16.51
C SER A 128 -24.48 -19.02 -15.28
N TRP A 129 -25.04 -18.77 -14.09
CA TRP A 129 -24.52 -19.32 -12.85
C TRP A 129 -25.16 -20.71 -12.69
N PRO A 130 -24.43 -21.83 -12.78
CA PRO A 130 -24.99 -23.10 -12.36
C PRO A 130 -25.05 -23.11 -10.84
N ASP A 131 -26.23 -22.75 -10.34
CA ASP A 131 -26.80 -23.25 -9.10
C ASP A 131 -26.89 -24.77 -9.21
N SER A 132 -26.17 -25.47 -8.34
CA SER A 132 -26.38 -26.90 -8.14
C SER A 132 -26.38 -27.17 -6.65
N PHE A 133 -27.43 -26.67 -5.99
CA PHE A 133 -28.01 -27.41 -4.87
C PHE A 133 -28.55 -28.73 -5.42
N LYS A 134 -28.00 -29.83 -4.94
CA LYS A 134 -28.61 -31.13 -5.08
C LYS A 134 -28.64 -31.77 -3.70
N ASP A 135 -29.72 -31.45 -2.98
CA ASP A 135 -30.31 -32.32 -1.98
C ASP A 135 -30.74 -33.61 -2.68
N GLU A 136 -30.29 -34.75 -2.15
CA GLU A 136 -30.90 -36.06 -2.38
C GLU A 136 -30.96 -36.75 -1.01
N ASP A 137 -32.15 -36.66 -0.42
CA ASP A 137 -32.65 -37.49 0.68
C ASP A 137 -32.78 -38.96 0.24
N GLU A 138 -32.97 -39.83 1.25
CA GLU A 138 -33.53 -41.19 1.23
C GLU A 138 -32.56 -42.39 1.17
N ASP A 139 -32.33 -42.94 2.37
CA ASP A 139 -32.61 -44.33 2.80
C ASP A 139 -32.14 -45.52 1.94
N GLU A 140 -31.27 -46.35 2.50
CA GLU A 140 -31.30 -47.82 2.30
C GLU A 140 -30.62 -48.55 3.46
N ASP A 141 -31.42 -49.32 4.21
CA ASP A 141 -31.03 -50.45 5.05
C ASP A 141 -30.23 -51.49 4.24
N ASP A 142 -29.15 -52.07 4.78
CA ASP A 142 -28.87 -53.53 4.68
C ASP A 142 -27.75 -54.00 5.64
N ASP A 143 -28.07 -55.09 6.35
CA ASP A 143 -27.29 -56.11 7.11
C ASP A 143 -26.40 -55.74 8.34
#